data_AF-A0A6G6PIU1-F1
#
_entry.id   AF-A0A6G6PIU1-F1
#
_cell.length_a   1.000
_cell.length_b   1.000
_cell.length_c   1.000
_cell.angle_alpha   90.00
_cell.angle_beta   90.00
_cell.angle_gamma   90.00
#
_symmetry.space_group_name_H-M   'P 1'
#
loop_
_entity.id
_entity.type
_entity.pdbx_description
1 polymer ?
#
loop_
_entity_poly.entity_id
_entity_poly.type
_entity_poly.pdbx_seq_one_letter_code
_entity_poly.pdbx_strand_id
1 'polypeptide(L)' 'MPNPIMKYFEYQHLPTHLQEVSKPIGDLAKQMDEQLPDGAEKSAGLRKLLEAKDCLVRAKLG' A
#
# COMPACT_ATOMS: atom_id res chain seq x y z
N MET A 1 6.01 -14.43 -7.93
CA MET A 1 5.51 -13.24 -8.66
C MET A 1 4.97 -12.27 -7.63
N PRO A 2 5.07 -10.94 -7.83
CA PRO A 2 4.50 -9.98 -6.89
C PRO A 2 3.00 -10.23 -6.73
N ASN A 3 2.45 -10.02 -5.53
CA ASN A 3 1.01 -10.15 -5.33
C ASN A 3 0.27 -9.19 -6.29
N PRO A 4 -0.80 -9.62 -7.00
CA PRO A 4 -1.51 -8.77 -7.96
C PRO A 4 -2.04 -7.44 -7.38
N ILE A 5 -2.22 -7.37 -6.06
CA ILE A 5 -2.64 -6.15 -5.35
C ILE A 5 -1.55 -5.07 -5.34
N MET A 6 -0.28 -5.42 -5.56
CA MET A 6 0.86 -4.49 -5.45
C MET A 6 0.76 -3.28 -6.37
N LYS A 7 0.12 -3.42 -7.54
CA LYS A 7 -0.12 -2.29 -8.47
C LYS A 7 -0.95 -1.16 -7.85
N TYR A 8 -1.77 -1.45 -6.84
CA TYR A 8 -2.58 -0.45 -6.15
C TYR A 8 -1.79 0.30 -5.08
N PHE A 9 -0.57 -0.14 -4.73
CA PHE A 9 0.31 0.57 -3.80
C PHE A 9 1.21 1.61 -4.49
N GLU A 10 1.19 1.66 -5.82
CA GLU A 10 1.86 2.72 -6.58
C GLU A 10 1.41 4.10 -6.09
N TYR A 11 2.37 5.00 -5.91
CA TYR A 11 2.14 6.35 -5.39
C TYR A 11 2.79 7.44 -6.25
N GLN A 12 3.65 7.09 -7.19
CA GLN A 12 4.38 8.07 -8.00
C GLN A 12 3.47 8.95 -8.88
N HIS A 13 2.28 8.45 -9.22
CA HIS A 13 1.27 9.19 -9.97
C HIS A 13 0.53 10.24 -9.14
N LEU A 14 0.66 10.21 -7.81
CA LEU A 14 0.01 11.17 -6.93
C LEU A 14 0.83 12.49 -6.87
N PRO A 15 0.18 13.64 -6.66
CA PRO A 15 0.87 14.87 -6.29
C PRO A 15 1.76 14.70 -5.05
N THR A 16 2.88 15.43 -4.98
CA THR A 16 3.90 15.28 -3.92
C THR A 16 3.33 15.28 -2.50
N HIS A 17 2.39 16.18 -2.20
CA HIS A 17 1.77 16.28 -0.86
C HIS A 17 0.93 15.05 -0.47
N LEU A 18 0.39 14.30 -1.44
CA LEU A 18 -0.31 13.03 -1.17
C LEU A 18 0.65 11.84 -1.11
N GLN A 19 1.80 11.92 -1.78
CA GLN A 19 2.85 10.90 -1.67
C GLN A 19 3.36 10.79 -0.23
N GLU A 20 3.39 11.89 0.53
CA GLU A 20 3.82 11.91 1.94
C GLU A 20 3.11 10.87 2.81
N VAL A 21 1.81 10.64 2.58
CA VAL A 21 1.00 9.68 3.35
C VAL A 21 0.85 8.33 2.64
N SER A 22 0.95 8.31 1.30
CA SER A 22 0.81 7.09 0.48
C SER A 22 2.08 6.24 0.48
N LYS A 23 3.26 6.88 0.36
CA LYS A 23 4.56 6.22 0.24
C LYS A 23 4.89 5.29 1.40
N PRO A 24 4.77 5.69 2.69
CA PRO A 24 5.14 4.82 3.79
C PRO A 24 4.37 3.49 3.80
N ILE A 25 3.11 3.50 3.38
CA ILE A 25 2.29 2.31 3.29
C ILE A 25 2.65 1.47 2.06
N GLY A 26 2.93 2.10 0.91
CA GLY A 26 3.40 1.40 -0.28
C GLY A 26 4.73 0.68 -0.05
N ASP A 27 5.68 1.34 0.61
CA ASP A 27 6.98 0.78 0.95
C ASP A 27 6.84 -0.39 1.95
N LEU A 28 5.95 -0.27 2.96
CA LEU A 28 5.64 -1.36 3.88
C LEU A 28 4.98 -2.55 3.17
N ALA A 29 4.00 -2.31 2.29
CA ALA A 29 3.35 -3.36 1.53
C ALA A 29 4.34 -4.15 0.67
N LYS A 30 5.30 -3.44 0.04
CA LYS A 30 6.40 -4.07 -0.71
C LYS A 30 7.25 -4.96 0.18
N GLN A 31 7.66 -4.48 1.35
CA GLN A 31 8.44 -5.28 2.30
C GLN A 31 7.68 -6.54 2.75
N MET A 32 6.37 -6.42 3.04
CA MET A 32 5.55 -7.57 3.42
C MET A 32 5.36 -8.56 2.25
N ASP A 33 5.26 -8.07 1.01
CA ASP A 33 5.17 -8.93 -0.17
C ASP A 33 6.46 -9.72 -0.42
N GLU A 34 7.61 -9.10 -0.16
CA GLU A 34 8.94 -9.70 -0.36
C GLU A 34 9.34 -10.66 0.77
N GLN A 35 8.98 -10.37 2.02
CA GLN A 35 9.49 -11.11 3.19
C GLN A 35 8.59 -12.26 3.65
N LEU A 36 7.29 -12.22 3.34
CA LEU A 36 6.33 -13.21 3.84
C LEU A 36 6.01 -14.27 2.78
N PRO A 37 5.84 -15.55 3.18
CA PRO A 37 5.35 -16.58 2.28
C PRO A 37 3.91 -16.28 1.85
N ASP A 38 3.53 -16.77 0.66
CA ASP A 38 2.17 -16.61 0.17
C ASP A 38 1.17 -17.36 1.04
N GLY A 39 0.06 -16.70 1.36
CA GLY A 39 -0.97 -17.25 2.23
C GLY A 39 -2.14 -16.30 2.47
N ALA A 40 -3.16 -16.81 3.15
CA ALA A 40 -4.37 -16.07 3.47
C ALA A 40 -4.07 -14.81 4.30
N GLU A 41 -3.18 -14.92 5.30
CA GLU A 41 -2.80 -13.81 6.18
C GLU A 41 -2.01 -12.72 5.47
N LYS A 42 -1.05 -13.08 4.60
CA LYS A 42 -0.35 -12.11 3.74
C LYS A 42 -1.34 -11.34 2.87
N SER A 43 -2.26 -12.06 2.23
CA SER A 43 -3.29 -11.46 1.39
C SER A 43 -4.23 -10.53 2.19
N ALA A 44 -4.61 -10.93 3.41
CA ALA A 44 -5.44 -10.14 4.30
C ALA A 44 -4.71 -8.89 4.83
N GLY A 45 -3.42 -9.00 5.15
CA GLY A 45 -2.57 -7.89 5.56
C GLY A 45 -2.41 -6.86 4.45
N LEU A 46 -2.11 -7.30 3.23
CA LEU A 46 -2.00 -6.41 2.07
C LEU A 46 -3.32 -5.68 1.77
N ARG A 47 -4.48 -6.33 1.89
CA ARG A 47 -5.77 -5.61 1.75
C ARG A 47 -5.96 -4.53 2.81
N LYS A 48 -5.64 -4.82 4.07
CA LYS A 48 -5.73 -3.84 5.18
C LYS A 48 -4.79 -2.66 4.98
N LEU A 49 -3.58 -2.90 4.48
CA LEU A 49 -2.66 -1.83 4.14
C LEU A 49 -3.21 -0.95 3.01
N LEU A 50 -3.84 -1.53 1.98
CA LEU A 50 -4.44 -0.75 0.90
C LEU A 50 -5.59 0.12 1.41
N GLU A 51 -6.47 -0.43 2.24
CA GLU A 51 -7.56 0.31 2.90
C GLU A 51 -7.03 1.47 3.74
N ALA A 52 -5.96 1.23 4.52
CA ALA A 52 -5.30 2.27 5.30
C ALA A 52 -4.73 3.38 4.40
N LYS A 53 -4.06 3.01 3.30
CA LYS A 53 -3.50 3.96 2.32
C LYS A 53 -4.59 4.87 1.78
N ASP A 54 -5.69 4.30 1.32
CA ASP A 54 -6.78 5.05 0.69
C ASP A 54 -7.47 5.98 1.68
N CYS A 55 -7.65 5.54 2.94
CA CYS A 55 -8.19 6.39 4.01
C CYS A 55 -7.28 7.57 4.36
N LEU A 56 -5.97 7.35 4.49
CA LEU A 56 -5.02 8.43 4.79
C LEU A 56 -4.86 9.42 3.63
N VAL A 57 -4.81 8.92 2.39
CA VAL A 57 -4.79 9.80 1.20
C VAL A 57 -6.05 10.64 1.16
N ARG A 58 -7.23 10.06 1.40
CA ARG A 58 -8.49 10.81 1.46
C ARG A 58 -8.51 11.84 2.58
N ALA A 59 -7.95 11.53 3.73
CA ALA A 59 -7.83 12.48 4.84
C ALA A 59 -6.90 13.66 4.52
N LYS A 60 -5.83 13.44 3.73
CA LYS A 60 -4.87 14.47 3.29
C LYS A 60 -5.41 15.39 2.17
N LEU A 61 -6.54 15.04 1.55
CA LEU A 61 -7.25 15.91 0.60
C LEU A 61 -8.00 17.06 1.29
N GLY A 62 -8.22 16.96 2.60
CA GLY A 62 -8.91 17.95 3.43
C GLY A 62 -8.03 19.10 3.87
#